data_AF-A0A9K3N784-F1
#
_entry.id   AF-A0A9K3N784-F1
#
_cell.length_a   1.000
_cell.length_b   1.000
_cell.length_c   1.000
_cell.angle_alpha   90.00
_cell.angle_beta   90.00
_cell.angle_gamma   90.00
#
_symmetry.space_group_name_H-M   'P 1'
#
loop_
_entity.id
_entity.type
_entity.pdbx_description
1 polymer ?
#
loop_
_entity_poly.entity_id
_entity_poly.type
_entity_poly.pdbx_seq_one_letter_code
_entity_poly.pdbx_strand_id
1 'polypeptide(L)'
;MSQKNMHTAGPKSFARVREEMRNDDPNKELPSLTKVFERTRKRTEGRSYLDTYDDTAMKIEQMKNYKPPEDRSDLVDPFTVVMNKEHDGYLRLYGRGVTKKMLKKMDGGEEPYMIPGGLMESFQASLEVEKTQLFEMRKEIEDDHQRKKAEIEAMKKDFHSQQGHFESRIQSIFKKLPIEVLQDLQDE
;
A
#
# COMPACT_ATOMS: atom_id res chain seq x y z
N MET A 1 -11.39 -2.70 43.64
CA MET A 1 -10.29 -2.85 42.67
C MET A 1 -10.16 -1.53 41.93
N SER A 2 -9.15 -0.70 42.23
CA SER A 2 -8.89 0.50 41.42
C SER A 2 -8.30 0.08 40.08
N GLN A 3 -8.80 0.64 38.98
CA GLN A 3 -8.30 0.34 37.65
C GLN A 3 -6.92 1.01 37.51
N LYS A 4 -5.84 0.21 37.46
CA LYS A 4 -4.49 0.72 37.24
C LYS A 4 -4.33 1.24 35.81
N ASN A 5 -3.43 2.19 35.60
CA ASN A 5 -3.14 2.80 34.29
C ASN A 5 -4.41 3.36 33.65
N MET A 6 -4.99 4.41 34.25
CA MET A 6 -6.27 5.01 33.85
C MET A 6 -6.21 5.77 32.52
N HIS A 7 -7.34 5.84 31.80
CA HIS A 7 -7.38 6.43 30.46
C HIS A 7 -7.51 7.94 30.58
N THR A 8 -6.60 8.67 29.96
CA THR A 8 -6.51 10.13 30.12
C THR A 8 -7.04 10.89 28.92
N ALA A 9 -7.34 10.23 27.79
CA ALA A 9 -7.83 10.88 26.57
C ALA A 9 -9.36 11.18 26.59
N GLY A 10 -10.00 11.09 27.76
CA GLY A 10 -11.43 11.38 27.94
C GLY A 10 -12.35 10.30 27.35
N PRO A 11 -13.51 10.68 26.77
CA PRO A 11 -14.47 9.72 26.20
C PRO A 11 -14.04 9.16 24.82
N LYS A 12 -12.78 9.34 24.41
CA LYS A 12 -12.28 8.83 23.14
C LYS A 12 -12.01 7.33 23.24
N SER A 13 -12.52 6.57 22.27
CA SER A 13 -12.22 5.14 22.16
C SER A 13 -10.80 4.91 21.62
N PHE A 14 -10.21 3.75 21.91
CA PHE A 14 -8.92 3.37 21.31
C PHE A 14 -8.97 3.35 19.78
N ALA A 15 -10.10 2.98 19.17
CA ALA A 15 -10.27 3.00 17.72
C ALA A 15 -10.12 4.42 17.14
N ARG A 16 -10.77 5.41 17.76
CA ARG A 16 -10.64 6.81 17.37
C ARG A 16 -9.21 7.32 17.55
N VAL A 17 -8.57 6.99 18.68
CA VAL A 17 -7.18 7.40 18.92
C VAL A 17 -6.23 6.80 17.89
N ARG A 18 -6.42 5.53 17.50
CA ARG A 18 -5.61 4.89 16.45
C ARG A 18 -5.78 5.57 15.09
N GLU A 19 -7.00 5.94 14.75
CA GLU A 19 -7.29 6.65 13.51
C GLU A 19 -6.68 8.06 13.50
N GLU A 20 -6.79 8.80 14.60
CA GLU A 20 -6.11 10.10 14.76
C GLU A 20 -4.60 9.95 14.56
N MET A 21 -3.96 9.00 15.25
CA MET A 21 -2.52 8.75 15.12
C MET A 21 -2.11 8.37 13.69
N ARG A 22 -2.90 7.52 13.02
CA ARG A 22 -2.66 7.14 11.61
C ARG A 22 -2.76 8.35 10.68
N ASN A 23 -3.67 9.28 10.95
CA ASN A 23 -3.83 10.48 10.14
C ASN A 23 -2.72 11.52 10.40
N ASP A 24 -2.18 11.54 11.62
CA ASP A 24 -1.03 12.38 12.01
C ASP A 24 0.29 11.85 11.44
N ASP A 25 0.42 10.53 11.25
CA ASP A 25 1.61 9.89 10.66
C ASP A 25 1.67 10.13 9.13
N PRO A 26 2.77 10.67 8.56
CA PRO A 26 2.86 10.99 7.13
C PRO A 26 2.73 9.76 6.22
N ASN A 27 3.09 8.57 6.72
CA ASN A 27 3.02 7.31 6.00
C ASN A 27 1.66 6.60 6.15
N LYS A 28 0.72 7.14 6.96
CA LYS A 28 -0.57 6.51 7.29
C LYS A 28 -0.46 5.08 7.84
N GLU A 29 0.65 4.79 8.52
CA GLU A 29 0.89 3.49 9.12
C GLU A 29 0.02 3.25 10.35
N LEU A 30 -0.29 1.98 10.63
CA LEU A 30 -1.03 1.62 11.83
C LEU A 30 -0.13 1.77 13.06
N PRO A 31 -0.54 2.54 14.08
CA PRO A 31 0.26 2.72 15.29
C PRO A 31 0.32 1.42 16.09
N SER A 32 1.51 1.11 16.64
CA SER A 32 1.71 -0.03 17.54
C SER A 32 0.91 0.11 18.84
N LEU A 33 0.68 -1.01 19.55
CA LEU A 33 -0.06 -0.98 20.81
C LEU A 33 0.67 -0.15 21.87
N THR A 34 2.00 -0.24 21.88
CA THR A 34 2.86 0.58 22.74
C THR A 34 2.62 2.07 22.51
N LYS A 35 2.63 2.54 21.25
CA LYS A 35 2.37 3.94 20.90
C LYS A 35 0.97 4.40 21.34
N VAL A 36 -0.05 3.58 21.11
CA VAL A 36 -1.43 3.88 21.53
C VAL A 36 -1.54 3.93 23.05
N PHE A 37 -0.87 3.03 23.77
CA PHE A 37 -0.84 3.04 25.22
C PHE A 37 -0.22 4.33 25.76
N GLU A 38 0.98 4.70 25.30
CA GLU A 38 1.61 5.97 25.68
C GLU A 38 0.70 7.17 25.41
N ARG A 39 0.12 7.24 24.21
CA ARG A 39 -0.75 8.34 23.79
C ARG A 39 -2.00 8.47 24.66
N THR A 40 -2.56 7.36 25.11
CA THR A 40 -3.80 7.30 25.89
C THR A 40 -3.61 7.40 27.40
N ARG A 41 -2.36 7.33 27.88
CA ARG A 41 -2.00 7.55 29.29
C ARG A 41 -1.23 8.84 29.53
N LYS A 42 -0.92 9.61 28.48
CA LYS A 42 -0.29 10.92 28.60
C LYS A 42 -1.18 11.83 29.47
N ARG A 43 -0.64 12.31 30.58
CA ARG A 43 -1.34 13.26 31.46
C ARG A 43 -1.33 14.65 30.84
N THR A 44 -2.43 15.37 31.01
CA THR A 44 -2.57 16.75 30.58
C THR A 44 -2.04 17.66 31.68
N GLU A 45 -1.19 18.61 31.32
CA GLU A 45 -0.69 19.63 32.23
C GLU A 45 -1.87 20.43 32.83
N GLY A 46 -1.82 20.71 34.13
CA GLY A 46 -2.88 21.41 34.85
C GLY A 46 -4.08 20.55 35.26
N ARG A 47 -4.10 19.24 34.96
CA ARG A 47 -5.14 18.32 35.45
C ARG A 47 -4.67 17.52 36.66
N SER A 48 -5.48 17.50 37.72
CA SER A 48 -5.26 16.61 38.86
C SER A 48 -5.78 15.20 38.56
N TYR A 49 -5.03 14.19 39.00
CA TYR A 49 -5.38 12.78 38.83
C TYR A 49 -5.39 12.10 40.20
N LEU A 50 -6.35 11.21 40.42
CA LEU A 50 -6.51 10.52 41.70
C LEU A 50 -5.40 9.48 41.95
N ASP A 51 -4.98 8.77 40.90
CA ASP A 51 -3.96 7.72 40.99
C ASP A 51 -2.54 8.26 40.79
N THR A 52 -1.55 7.49 41.24
CA THR A 52 -0.12 7.74 40.95
C THR A 52 0.22 7.41 39.49
N TYR A 53 1.23 8.07 38.94
CA TYR A 53 1.67 7.84 37.55
C TYR A 53 2.79 6.79 37.45
N ASP A 54 3.37 6.39 38.58
CA ASP A 54 4.63 5.65 38.64
C ASP A 54 4.55 4.29 37.96
N ASP A 55 3.48 3.51 38.17
CA ASP A 55 3.25 2.22 37.48
C ASP A 55 3.14 2.40 35.96
N THR A 56 2.48 3.47 35.51
CA THR A 56 2.33 3.75 34.09
C THR A 56 3.65 4.17 33.47
N ALA A 57 4.41 5.04 34.15
CA ALA A 57 5.72 5.48 33.70
C ALA A 57 6.69 4.30 33.59
N MET A 58 6.75 3.46 34.63
CA MET A 58 7.58 2.25 34.65
C MET A 58 7.23 1.29 33.51
N LYS A 59 5.94 1.07 33.24
CA LYS A 59 5.51 0.21 32.11
C LYS A 59 5.88 0.79 30.75
N ILE A 60 5.72 2.10 30.57
CA ILE A 60 6.13 2.78 29.33
C ILE A 60 7.64 2.63 29.13
N GLU A 61 8.42 2.82 30.19
CA GLU A 61 9.87 2.65 30.15
C GLU A 61 10.27 1.19 29.83
N GLN A 62 9.62 0.21 30.44
CA GLN A 62 9.82 -1.22 30.13
C GLN A 62 9.51 -1.53 28.67
N MET A 63 8.44 -0.96 28.10
CA MET A 63 8.10 -1.16 26.68
C MET A 63 9.14 -0.54 25.75
N LYS A 64 9.68 0.64 26.10
CA LYS A 64 10.73 1.32 25.32
C LYS A 64 12.07 0.58 25.35
N ASN A 65 12.41 -0.01 26.48
CA ASN A 65 13.67 -0.72 26.70
C ASN A 65 13.59 -2.22 26.34
N TYR A 66 12.43 -2.69 25.87
CA TYR A 66 12.23 -4.09 25.52
C TYR A 66 13.10 -4.49 24.32
N LYS A 67 13.88 -5.56 24.50
CA LYS A 67 14.62 -6.22 23.42
C LYS A 67 14.04 -7.62 23.24
N PRO A 68 13.60 -7.99 22.02
CA PRO A 68 13.09 -9.33 21.78
C PRO A 68 14.21 -10.36 22.00
N PRO A 69 13.91 -11.52 22.61
CA PRO A 69 14.87 -12.62 22.71
C PRO A 69 15.18 -13.17 21.32
N GLU A 70 16.46 -13.46 21.05
CA GLU A 70 16.96 -13.93 19.74
C GLU A 70 16.28 -15.22 19.23
N ASP A 71 15.70 -16.00 20.14
CA ASP A 71 15.20 -17.37 19.88
C ASP A 71 13.71 -17.43 19.50
N ARG A 72 12.98 -16.29 19.55
CA ARG A 72 11.56 -16.24 19.16
C ARG A 72 11.42 -15.40 17.90
N SER A 73 11.17 -16.07 16.77
CA SER A 73 10.98 -15.46 15.44
C SER A 73 9.74 -14.58 15.30
N ASP A 74 8.85 -14.61 16.30
CA ASP A 74 7.59 -13.90 16.24
C ASP A 74 7.77 -12.45 16.72
N LEU A 75 7.36 -11.51 15.89
CA LEU A 75 7.43 -10.07 16.15
C LEU A 75 6.38 -9.67 17.19
N VAL A 76 6.64 -9.99 18.47
CA VAL A 76 5.73 -9.72 19.59
C VAL A 76 5.81 -8.25 20.00
N ASP A 77 4.67 -7.55 20.03
CA ASP A 77 4.61 -6.14 20.48
C ASP A 77 5.05 -6.04 21.96
N PRO A 78 6.01 -5.14 22.31
CA PRO A 78 6.47 -4.94 23.69
C PRO A 78 5.34 -4.74 24.69
N PHE A 79 4.24 -4.10 24.28
CA PHE A 79 3.06 -3.92 25.11
C PHE A 79 2.49 -5.24 25.62
N THR A 80 2.44 -6.27 24.78
CA THR A 80 1.87 -7.56 25.16
C THR A 80 2.74 -8.30 26.18
N VAL A 81 4.06 -8.11 26.09
CA VAL A 81 5.04 -8.71 27.01
C VAL A 81 5.09 -7.97 28.34
N VAL A 82 5.05 -6.64 28.32
CA VAL A 82 5.10 -5.84 29.56
C VAL A 82 3.80 -5.93 30.33
N MET A 83 2.66 -5.90 29.63
CA MET A 83 1.37 -6.00 30.30
C MET A 83 1.07 -7.44 30.77
N ASN A 84 1.64 -8.44 30.09
CA ASN A 84 1.44 -9.87 30.32
C ASN A 84 -0.03 -10.30 30.49
N LYS A 85 -0.29 -11.61 30.54
CA LYS A 85 -1.62 -12.14 30.86
C LYS A 85 -1.84 -11.90 32.35
N GLU A 86 -2.54 -10.82 32.67
CA GLU A 86 -2.90 -10.40 34.04
C GLU A 86 -3.56 -11.51 34.87
N HIS A 87 -4.02 -12.61 34.26
CA HIS A 87 -4.41 -13.84 34.94
C HIS A 87 -4.03 -15.10 34.13
N ASP A 88 -3.40 -16.07 34.79
CA ASP A 88 -3.28 -17.43 34.26
C ASP A 88 -4.70 -18.00 34.03
N GLY A 89 -4.95 -18.57 32.85
CA GLY A 89 -6.26 -19.10 32.46
C GLY A 89 -7.31 -18.10 31.93
N TYR A 90 -7.03 -16.78 31.84
CA TYR A 90 -7.95 -15.82 31.20
C TYR A 90 -7.32 -15.11 30.00
N LEU A 91 -8.01 -15.18 28.85
CA LEU A 91 -7.60 -14.46 27.63
C LEU A 91 -8.26 -13.08 27.58
N ARG A 92 -7.47 -12.00 27.54
CA ARG A 92 -7.99 -10.64 27.36
C ARG A 92 -8.41 -10.45 25.90
N LEU A 93 -9.72 -10.26 25.69
CA LEU A 93 -10.32 -10.15 24.36
C LEU A 93 -10.47 -8.68 23.97
N TYR A 94 -10.09 -8.34 22.73
CA TYR A 94 -10.25 -7.01 22.17
C TYR A 94 -11.25 -7.07 21.01
N GLY A 95 -12.15 -6.08 20.92
CA GLY A 95 -13.16 -5.99 19.84
C GLY A 95 -14.57 -6.39 20.26
N ARG A 96 -15.51 -6.37 19.30
CA ARG A 96 -16.95 -6.60 19.54
C ARG A 96 -17.24 -8.11 19.56
N GLY A 97 -17.72 -8.62 20.70
CA GLY A 97 -18.45 -9.90 20.77
C GLY A 97 -17.62 -11.17 20.65
N VAL A 98 -16.43 -11.24 21.25
CA VAL A 98 -15.65 -12.49 21.25
C VAL A 98 -16.35 -13.53 22.14
N THR A 99 -16.79 -14.65 21.54
CA THR A 99 -17.52 -15.71 22.25
C THR A 99 -16.60 -16.86 22.66
N LYS A 100 -16.94 -17.59 23.74
CA LYS A 100 -16.17 -18.75 24.24
C LYS A 100 -15.89 -19.82 23.17
N LYS A 101 -16.77 -19.95 22.16
CA LYS A 101 -16.58 -20.83 20.99
C LYS A 101 -15.44 -20.38 20.08
N MET A 102 -15.22 -19.08 19.91
CA MET A 102 -14.10 -18.55 19.10
C MET A 102 -12.75 -18.78 19.78
N LEU A 103 -12.73 -18.80 21.12
CA LEU A 103 -11.51 -19.05 21.91
C LEU A 103 -11.08 -20.51 21.89
N LYS A 104 -12.03 -21.44 22.01
CA LYS A 104 -11.76 -22.88 22.00
C LYS A 104 -11.16 -23.36 20.66
N LYS A 105 -11.33 -22.58 19.59
CA LYS A 105 -10.76 -22.84 18.25
C LYS A 105 -9.28 -22.43 18.12
N MET A 106 -8.73 -21.65 19.07
CA MET A 106 -7.33 -21.20 19.03
C MET A 106 -6.38 -22.08 19.86
N ASP A 107 -6.90 -22.79 20.87
CA ASP A 107 -6.11 -23.56 21.84
C ASP A 107 -5.81 -25.01 21.39
N GLY A 108 -6.16 -25.35 20.14
CA GLY A 108 -5.92 -26.67 19.58
C GLY A 108 -6.29 -26.74 18.10
N GLY A 109 -5.26 -26.72 17.25
CA GLY A 109 -5.37 -26.89 15.81
C GLY A 109 -5.51 -25.56 15.06
N GLU A 110 -4.48 -25.25 14.28
CA GLU A 110 -4.44 -24.12 13.35
C GLU A 110 -5.68 -24.11 12.45
N GLU A 111 -6.54 -23.11 12.62
CA GLU A 111 -7.41 -22.64 11.53
C GLU A 111 -7.35 -21.11 11.54
N PRO A 112 -6.65 -20.49 10.58
CA PRO A 112 -6.56 -19.03 10.48
C PRO A 112 -7.96 -18.47 10.24
N TYR A 113 -8.25 -17.30 10.82
CA TYR A 113 -9.44 -16.47 10.61
C TYR A 113 -10.36 -16.99 9.47
N MET A 114 -11.35 -17.84 9.81
CA MET A 114 -12.27 -18.38 8.81
C MET A 114 -13.15 -17.25 8.27
N ILE A 115 -12.67 -16.64 7.19
CA ILE A 115 -13.49 -15.93 6.23
C ILE A 115 -14.59 -16.92 5.80
N PRO A 116 -15.88 -16.58 5.90
CA PRO A 116 -16.94 -17.47 5.42
C PRO A 116 -16.62 -17.92 4.00
N GLY A 117 -16.65 -19.23 3.70
CA GLY A 117 -16.21 -19.77 2.41
C GLY A 117 -16.81 -19.05 1.20
N GLY A 118 -18.10 -18.73 1.26
CA GLY A 118 -18.77 -17.95 0.22
C GLY A 118 -18.24 -16.53 0.02
N LEU A 119 -17.65 -15.90 1.04
CA LEU A 119 -16.99 -14.60 0.91
C LEU A 119 -15.65 -14.74 0.19
N MET A 120 -14.81 -15.73 0.54
CA MET A 120 -13.55 -15.99 -0.18
C MET A 120 -13.81 -16.38 -1.65
N GLU A 121 -14.81 -17.22 -1.91
CA GLU A 121 -15.23 -17.62 -3.26
C GLU A 121 -15.69 -16.40 -4.08
N SER A 122 -16.46 -15.48 -3.48
CA SER A 122 -16.86 -14.24 -4.16
C SER A 122 -15.67 -13.35 -4.53
N PHE A 123 -14.68 -13.21 -3.63
CA PHE A 123 -13.46 -12.46 -3.91
C PHE A 123 -12.61 -13.14 -5.00
N GLN A 124 -12.49 -14.46 -4.98
CA GLN A 124 -11.80 -15.22 -6.02
C GLN A 124 -12.50 -15.07 -7.38
N ALA A 125 -13.82 -15.22 -7.42
CA ALA A 125 -14.61 -15.04 -8.65
C ALA A 125 -14.48 -13.61 -9.20
N SER A 126 -14.56 -12.59 -8.35
CA SER A 126 -14.35 -11.20 -8.76
C SER A 126 -12.93 -10.97 -9.29
N LEU A 127 -11.91 -11.52 -8.62
CA LEU A 127 -10.52 -11.44 -9.09
C LEU A 127 -10.29 -12.17 -10.42
N GLU A 128 -10.93 -13.32 -10.64
CA GLU A 128 -10.84 -14.06 -11.90
C GLU A 128 -11.44 -13.25 -13.06
N VAL A 129 -12.60 -12.62 -12.85
CA VAL A 129 -13.24 -11.76 -13.86
C VAL A 129 -12.40 -10.51 -14.15
N GLU A 130 -11.85 -9.84 -13.14
CA GLU A 130 -10.96 -8.70 -13.37
C GLU A 130 -9.67 -9.11 -14.09
N LYS A 131 -9.12 -10.29 -13.76
CA LYS A 131 -7.91 -10.82 -14.39
C LYS A 131 -8.13 -11.14 -15.85
N THR A 132 -9.27 -11.73 -16.23
CA THR A 132 -9.60 -11.99 -17.64
C THR A 132 -9.77 -10.69 -18.42
N GLN A 133 -10.51 -9.72 -17.87
CA GLN A 133 -10.66 -8.39 -18.49
C GLN A 133 -9.32 -7.68 -18.69
N LEU A 134 -8.43 -7.70 -17.68
CA LEU A 134 -7.10 -7.12 -17.80
C LEU A 134 -6.26 -7.82 -18.88
N PHE A 135 -6.39 -9.13 -19.02
CA PHE A 135 -5.68 -9.89 -20.04
C PHE A 135 -6.18 -9.55 -21.45
N GLU A 136 -7.50 -9.43 -21.62
CA GLU A 136 -8.12 -9.01 -22.88
C GLU A 136 -7.68 -7.59 -23.27
N MET A 137 -7.76 -6.63 -22.34
CA MET A 137 -7.30 -5.26 -22.60
C MET A 137 -5.81 -5.20 -22.96
N ARG A 138 -4.96 -5.97 -22.29
CA ARG A 138 -3.53 -6.03 -22.64
C ARG A 138 -3.29 -6.58 -24.04
N LYS A 139 -4.05 -7.60 -24.43
CA LYS A 139 -3.96 -8.18 -25.77
C LYS A 139 -4.42 -7.18 -26.84
N GLU A 140 -5.51 -6.47 -26.59
CA GLU A 140 -6.03 -5.44 -27.50
C GLU A 140 -5.02 -4.30 -27.70
N ILE A 141 -4.40 -3.83 -26.61
CA ILE A 141 -3.37 -2.78 -26.66
C ILE A 141 -2.15 -3.24 -27.49
N GLU A 142 -1.72 -4.49 -27.31
CA GLU A 142 -0.59 -5.06 -28.07
C GLU A 142 -0.92 -5.18 -29.56
N ASP A 143 -2.11 -5.67 -29.88
CA ASP A 143 -2.59 -5.81 -31.26
C ASP A 143 -2.72 -4.43 -31.95
N ASP A 144 -3.28 -3.43 -31.25
CA ASP A 144 -3.39 -2.05 -31.77
C ASP A 144 -2.01 -1.40 -31.97
N HIS A 145 -1.08 -1.62 -31.04
CA HIS A 145 0.30 -1.15 -31.16
C HIS A 145 1.00 -1.75 -32.38
N GLN A 146 0.82 -3.05 -32.64
CA GLN A 146 1.38 -3.72 -33.82
C GLN A 146 0.77 -3.20 -35.12
N ARG A 147 -0.56 -2.98 -35.16
CA ARG A 147 -1.24 -2.40 -36.32
C ARG A 147 -0.73 -1.01 -36.64
N LYS A 148 -0.69 -0.12 -35.64
CA LYS A 148 -0.18 1.25 -35.81
C LYS A 148 1.28 1.27 -36.27
N LYS A 149 2.11 0.36 -35.75
CA LYS A 149 3.50 0.23 -36.19
C LYS A 149 3.60 -0.16 -37.66
N ALA A 150 2.80 -1.13 -38.12
CA ALA A 150 2.76 -1.55 -39.51
C ALA A 150 2.25 -0.43 -40.44
N GLU A 151 1.25 0.32 -40.00
CA GLU A 151 0.69 1.46 -40.74
C GLU A 151 1.73 2.57 -40.93
N ILE A 152 2.45 2.94 -39.87
CA ILE A 152 3.55 3.92 -39.94
C ILE A 152 4.65 3.44 -40.89
N GLU A 153 4.98 2.15 -40.89
CA GLU A 153 5.98 1.59 -41.80
C GLU A 153 5.54 1.68 -43.27
N ALA A 154 4.26 1.38 -43.55
CA ALA A 154 3.68 1.54 -44.89
C ALA A 154 3.72 3.01 -45.35
N MET A 155 3.28 3.94 -44.50
CA MET A 155 3.34 5.38 -44.81
C MET A 155 4.78 5.86 -45.08
N LYS A 156 5.77 5.36 -44.33
CA LYS A 156 7.18 5.68 -44.59
C LYS A 156 7.65 5.20 -45.96
N LYS A 157 7.26 3.99 -46.36
CA LYS A 157 7.59 3.44 -47.70
C LYS A 157 6.97 4.27 -48.82
N ASP A 158 5.70 4.65 -48.68
CA ASP A 158 5.02 5.50 -49.65
C ASP A 158 5.67 6.90 -49.73
N PHE A 159 6.02 7.48 -48.59
CA PHE A 159 6.74 8.75 -48.55
C PHE A 159 8.10 8.68 -49.26
N HIS A 160 8.88 7.63 -49.03
CA HIS A 160 10.17 7.43 -49.71
C HIS A 160 10.00 7.24 -51.23
N SER A 161 8.96 6.52 -51.65
CA SER A 161 8.62 6.34 -53.07
C SER A 161 8.27 7.69 -53.73
N GLN A 162 7.43 8.51 -53.08
CA GLN A 162 7.09 9.85 -53.56
C GLN A 162 8.32 10.76 -53.64
N GLN A 163 9.20 10.73 -52.63
CA GLN A 163 10.44 11.49 -52.62
C GLN A 163 11.33 11.10 -53.80
N GLY A 164 11.54 9.80 -54.05
CA GLY A 164 12.34 9.33 -55.19
C GLY A 164 11.76 9.72 -56.54
N HIS A 165 10.43 9.69 -56.69
CA HIS A 165 9.76 10.18 -57.90
C HIS A 165 9.96 11.69 -58.09
N PHE A 166 9.89 12.48 -57.01
CA PHE A 166 10.14 13.91 -57.06
C PHE A 166 11.59 14.25 -57.42
N GLU A 167 12.57 13.60 -56.78
CA GLU A 167 13.99 13.75 -57.10
C GLU A 167 14.28 13.41 -58.58
N SER A 168 13.70 12.31 -59.09
CA SER A 168 13.83 11.91 -60.49
C SER A 168 13.26 12.98 -61.44
N ARG A 169 12.13 13.60 -61.07
CA ARG A 169 11.52 14.69 -61.84
C ARG A 169 12.41 15.93 -61.83
N ILE A 170 12.96 16.31 -60.67
CA ILE A 170 13.91 17.43 -60.56
C ILE A 170 15.15 17.18 -61.43
N GLN A 171 15.77 16.00 -61.33
CA GLN A 171 16.95 15.67 -62.15
C GLN A 171 16.64 15.73 -63.66
N SER A 172 15.46 15.29 -64.08
CA SER A 172 15.01 15.38 -65.47
C SER A 172 14.88 16.84 -65.94
N ILE A 173 14.39 17.73 -65.07
CA ILE A 173 14.29 19.18 -65.36
C ILE A 173 15.70 19.77 -65.48
N PHE A 174 16.59 19.49 -64.52
CA PHE A 174 17.97 19.97 -64.57
C PHE A 174 18.72 19.55 -65.84
N LYS A 175 18.52 18.32 -66.32
CA LYS A 175 19.12 17.85 -67.60
C LYS A 175 18.58 18.56 -68.84
N LYS A 176 17.40 19.15 -68.78
CA LYS A 176 16.76 19.86 -69.90
C LYS A 176 17.03 21.37 -69.88
N LEU A 177 17.58 21.89 -68.79
CA LEU A 177 17.92 23.31 -68.67
C LEU A 177 19.22 23.62 -69.42
N PRO A 178 19.31 24.77 -70.11
CA PRO A 178 20.53 25.21 -70.77
C PRO A 178 21.64 25.50 -69.75
N ILE A 179 22.88 25.22 -70.12
CA ILE A 179 24.07 25.20 -69.25
C ILE A 179 24.33 26.55 -68.55
N GLU A 180 23.94 27.66 -69.19
CA GLU A 180 24.12 29.03 -68.68
C GLU A 180 23.33 29.28 -67.38
N VAL A 181 22.14 28.68 -67.21
CA VAL A 181 21.29 28.84 -66.01
C VAL A 181 21.77 27.95 -64.85
N LEU A 182 22.57 26.91 -65.15
CA LEU A 182 23.12 25.98 -64.17
C LEU A 182 24.34 26.56 -63.44
N GLN A 183 25.09 27.48 -64.07
CA GLN A 183 26.25 28.14 -63.47
C GLN A 183 25.84 29.18 -62.42
N ASP A 184 24.77 29.94 -62.66
CA ASP A 184 24.26 30.96 -61.71
C ASP A 184 23.70 30.36 -60.40
N LEU A 185 23.36 29.07 -60.36
CA LEU A 185 22.85 28.37 -59.17
C LEU A 185 23.93 27.70 -58.30
N GLN A 186 25.19 27.68 -58.75
CA GLN A 186 26.32 27.08 -58.01
C GLN A 186 27.22 28.12 -57.33
N ASP A 187 27.03 29.41 -57.62
CA ASP A 187 27.85 30.52 -57.13
C ASP A 187 27.25 31.28 -55.90
N GLU A 188 26.20 30.75 -55.26
CA GLU A 188 25.69 31.16 -53.92
C GLU A 188 25.98 30.09 -52.84
#